data_AF-A0A0F9TCY8-F1
#
_entry.id   AF-A0A0F9TCY8-F1
#
_cell.length_a   1.000
_cell.length_b   1.000
_cell.length_c   1.000
_cell.angle_alpha   90.00
_cell.angle_beta   90.00
_cell.angle_gamma   90.00
#
_symmetry.space_group_name_H-M   'P 1'
#
loop_
_entity.id
_entity.type
_entity.pdbx_description
1 polymer ?
#
loop_
_entity_poly.entity_id
_entity_poly.type
_entity_poly.pdbx_seq_one_letter_code
_entity_poly.pdbx_strand_id
1 'polypeptide(L)'
;MDEVETAFLVTDDMWMREPGGRRDPTDEAIFKEVTQGGKYRVEVISGREMLRKLDESDPEKHRQFHGAMEQMAGIALTGDQLLEYAKNADDRHKEFTQLARGMTPKQAAVVRKVRVERHMTWRAVARTFHKLGWRNLRGWDPPSNQLMGMALAKRAAELLGESYLEPPWN
;
A
#
# COMPACT_ATOMS: atom_id res chain seq x y z
N MET A 1 -7.22 32.50 -10.81
CA MET A 1 -7.14 31.05 -10.97
C MET A 1 -6.69 30.53 -9.63
N ASP A 2 -7.57 29.88 -8.89
CA ASP A 2 -7.19 29.28 -7.62
C ASP A 2 -6.18 28.17 -7.91
N GLU A 3 -5.00 28.24 -7.29
CA GLU A 3 -4.03 27.15 -7.36
C GLU A 3 -4.68 25.90 -6.76
N VAL A 4 -4.87 24.87 -7.59
CA VAL A 4 -5.36 23.59 -7.11
C VAL A 4 -4.26 22.98 -6.24
N GLU A 5 -4.49 22.96 -4.92
CA GLU A 5 -3.58 22.34 -3.98
C GLU A 5 -3.36 20.86 -4.34
N THR A 6 -2.11 20.39 -4.24
CA THR A 6 -1.74 19.00 -4.54
C THR A 6 -1.60 18.21 -3.24
N ALA A 7 -2.32 17.10 -3.13
CA ALA A 7 -2.16 16.11 -2.07
C ALA A 7 -1.27 14.97 -2.54
N PHE A 8 -0.41 14.46 -1.65
CA PHE A 8 0.49 13.35 -1.96
C PHE A 8 -0.01 12.07 -1.32
N LEU A 9 -0.17 11.01 -2.12
CA LEU A 9 -0.37 9.64 -1.64
C LEU A 9 0.95 8.90 -1.74
N VAL A 10 1.50 8.46 -0.61
CA VAL A 10 2.82 7.80 -0.57
C VAL A 10 2.63 6.29 -0.53
N THR A 11 3.19 5.56 -1.51
CA THR A 11 3.11 4.10 -1.58
C THR A 11 4.22 3.49 -2.43
N ASP A 12 4.70 2.31 -2.03
CA ASP A 12 5.63 1.51 -2.82
C ASP A 12 4.92 0.49 -3.74
N ASP A 13 3.58 0.44 -3.71
CA ASP A 13 2.84 -0.42 -4.64
C ASP A 13 2.89 0.16 -6.06
N MET A 14 3.67 -0.48 -6.95
CA MET A 14 3.80 -0.07 -8.36
C MET A 14 2.45 0.13 -9.05
N TRP A 15 1.49 -0.77 -8.85
CA TRP A 15 0.17 -0.68 -9.52
C TRP A 15 -0.74 0.39 -8.91
N MET A 16 -0.40 0.96 -7.76
CA MET A 16 -1.08 2.17 -7.29
C MET A 16 -0.58 3.43 -8.02
N ARG A 17 0.68 3.40 -8.47
CA ARG A 17 1.36 4.52 -9.15
C ARG A 17 1.12 4.52 -10.65
N GLU A 18 1.08 3.35 -11.28
CA GLU A 18 0.98 3.25 -12.74
C GLU A 18 -0.47 3.40 -13.28
N PRO A 19 -0.64 4.08 -14.42
CA PRO A 19 -1.91 4.09 -15.14
C PRO A 19 -2.38 2.66 -15.47
N GLY A 20 -3.62 2.32 -15.13
CA GLY A 20 -4.21 1.02 -15.43
C GLY A 20 -4.08 -0.04 -14.32
N GLY A 21 -3.46 0.30 -13.20
CA GLY A 21 -3.51 -0.54 -12.01
C GLY A 21 -4.92 -0.74 -11.47
N ARG A 22 -5.26 -1.98 -11.13
CA ARG A 22 -6.59 -2.37 -10.64
C ARG A 22 -6.67 -2.22 -9.13
N ARG A 23 -7.29 -1.10 -8.75
CA ARG A 23 -7.61 -0.72 -7.37
C ARG A 23 -8.78 -1.54 -6.84
N ASP A 24 -8.75 -1.83 -5.55
CA ASP A 24 -9.90 -2.38 -4.87
C ASP A 24 -10.81 -1.26 -4.32
N PRO A 25 -12.02 -1.57 -3.82
CA PRO A 25 -12.91 -0.53 -3.29
C PRO A 25 -12.33 0.28 -2.12
N THR A 26 -11.38 -0.28 -1.37
CA THR A 26 -10.71 0.43 -0.27
C THR A 26 -9.70 1.43 -0.84
N ASP A 27 -8.93 1.04 -1.86
CA ASP A 27 -8.03 1.94 -2.58
C ASP A 27 -8.83 3.12 -3.17
N GLU A 28 -9.98 2.86 -3.82
CA GLU A 28 -10.84 3.91 -4.36
C GLU A 28 -11.39 4.86 -3.28
N ALA A 29 -11.76 4.33 -2.11
CA ALA A 29 -12.21 5.14 -0.98
C ALA A 29 -11.11 6.08 -0.48
N ILE A 30 -9.86 5.59 -0.38
CA ILE A 30 -8.70 6.40 0.01
C ILE A 30 -8.49 7.54 -1.00
N PHE A 31 -8.52 7.26 -2.31
CA PHE A 31 -8.38 8.33 -3.31
C PHE A 31 -9.51 9.36 -3.22
N LYS A 32 -10.76 8.91 -3.00
CA LYS A 32 -11.91 9.82 -2.84
C LYS A 32 -11.77 10.72 -1.60
N GLU A 33 -11.25 10.18 -0.51
CA GLU A 33 -11.01 10.92 0.73
C GLU A 33 -9.87 11.94 0.55
N VAL A 34 -8.74 11.53 -0.01
CA VAL A 34 -7.57 12.40 -0.22
C VAL A 34 -7.88 13.53 -1.21
N THR A 35 -8.68 13.27 -2.24
CA THR A 35 -9.13 14.32 -3.17
C THR A 35 -10.08 15.34 -2.52
N GLN A 36 -10.62 15.06 -1.33
CA GLN A 36 -11.72 15.81 -0.69
C GLN A 36 -12.83 16.20 -1.68
N GLY A 37 -13.26 15.24 -2.52
CA GLY A 37 -14.29 15.50 -3.53
C GLY A 37 -13.82 16.31 -4.74
N GLY A 38 -12.53 16.33 -5.03
CA GLY A 38 -11.94 17.03 -6.18
C GLY A 38 -11.30 18.38 -5.84
N LYS A 39 -11.27 18.76 -4.57
CA LYS A 39 -10.56 19.96 -4.08
C LYS A 39 -9.05 19.85 -4.27
N TYR A 40 -8.50 18.64 -4.12
CA TYR A 40 -7.07 18.39 -4.26
C TYR A 40 -6.76 17.54 -5.49
N ARG A 41 -5.69 17.89 -6.20
CA ARG A 41 -5.06 16.98 -7.16
C ARG A 41 -4.23 15.97 -6.38
N VAL A 42 -4.42 14.67 -6.65
CA VAL A 42 -3.60 13.63 -5.99
C VAL A 42 -2.43 13.21 -6.86
N GLU A 43 -1.22 13.34 -6.33
CA GLU A 43 -0.02 12.75 -6.90
C GLU A 43 0.39 11.52 -6.08
N VAL A 44 0.58 10.38 -6.74
CA VAL A 44 1.01 9.14 -6.08
C VAL A 44 2.52 9.00 -6.24
N ILE A 45 3.25 9.01 -5.14
CA ILE A 45 4.72 9.00 -5.12
C ILE A 45 5.24 7.86 -4.24
N SER A 46 6.46 7.40 -4.49
CA SER A 46 7.17 6.47 -3.60
C SER A 46 7.69 7.18 -2.35
N GLY A 47 8.02 6.41 -1.31
CA GLY A 47 8.65 6.95 -0.11
C GLY A 47 9.98 7.66 -0.41
N ARG A 48 10.76 7.13 -1.37
CA ARG A 48 12.01 7.77 -1.82
C ARG A 48 11.77 9.12 -2.51
N GLU A 49 10.75 9.20 -3.36
CA GLU A 49 10.39 10.46 -4.01
C GLU A 49 9.85 11.48 -3.02
N MET A 50 9.08 11.05 -2.01
CA MET A 50 8.67 11.92 -0.91
C MET A 50 9.89 12.49 -0.18
N LEU A 51 10.83 11.64 0.24
CA LEU A 51 12.05 12.10 0.93
C LEU A 51 12.86 13.06 0.07
N ARG A 52 13.00 12.80 -1.24
CA ARG A 52 13.67 13.71 -2.17
C ARG A 52 12.95 15.05 -2.29
N LYS A 53 11.62 15.04 -2.43
CA LYS A 53 10.81 16.28 -2.49
C LYS A 53 10.86 17.07 -1.17
N LEU A 54 11.00 16.37 -0.04
CA LEU A 54 11.19 16.99 1.27
C LEU A 54 12.58 17.61 1.41
N ASP A 55 13.63 16.93 0.93
CA ASP A 55 15.02 17.42 0.95
C ASP A 55 15.21 18.62 0.00
N GLU A 56 14.50 18.63 -1.13
CA GLU A 56 14.44 19.76 -2.07
C GLU A 56 13.61 20.96 -1.52
N SER A 57 12.89 20.79 -0.41
CA SER A 57 12.05 21.82 0.19
C SER A 57 12.72 22.52 1.37
N ASP A 58 12.85 23.85 1.28
CA ASP A 58 13.36 24.77 2.31
C ASP A 58 12.84 24.42 3.74
N PRO A 59 13.68 24.38 4.79
CA PRO A 59 13.28 24.09 6.18
C PRO A 59 12.04 24.86 6.69
N GLU A 60 11.73 26.04 6.14
CA GLU A 60 10.48 26.76 6.43
C GLU A 60 9.22 26.07 5.87
N LYS A 61 9.30 25.48 4.67
CA LYS A 61 8.20 24.70 4.10
C LYS A 61 7.93 23.43 4.89
N HIS A 62 8.95 22.83 5.51
CA HIS A 62 8.76 21.69 6.42
C HIS A 62 7.88 22.07 7.63
N ARG A 63 8.10 23.25 8.23
CA ARG A 63 7.25 23.76 9.32
C ARG A 63 5.84 24.09 8.86
N GLN A 64 5.68 24.68 7.67
CA GLN A 64 4.37 24.94 7.09
C GLN A 64 3.62 23.65 6.72
N PHE A 65 4.32 22.61 6.25
CA PHE A 65 3.73 21.30 5.95
C PHE A 65 3.19 20.61 7.22
N HIS A 66 3.95 20.62 8.32
CA HIS A 66 3.45 20.15 9.61
C HIS A 66 2.25 20.97 10.09
N GLY A 67 2.31 22.31 9.98
CA GLY A 67 1.18 23.19 10.34
C GLY A 67 -0.07 23.00 9.47
N ALA A 68 0.09 22.66 8.19
CA ALA A 68 -1.03 22.35 7.28
C ALA A 68 -1.63 20.96 7.56
N MET A 69 -0.79 19.98 7.91
CA MET A 69 -1.23 18.66 8.36
C MET A 69 -1.96 18.72 9.71
N GLU A 70 -1.56 19.62 10.61
CA GLU A 70 -2.26 19.90 11.88
C GLU A 70 -3.67 20.49 11.68
N GLN A 71 -3.92 21.18 10.56
CA GLN A 71 -5.23 21.74 10.21
C GLN A 71 -6.13 20.76 9.44
N MET A 72 -5.58 19.71 8.85
CA MET A 72 -6.37 18.63 8.26
C MET A 72 -6.94 17.76 9.38
N ALA A 73 -8.27 17.60 9.40
CA ALA A 73 -8.99 16.82 10.40
C ALA A 73 -8.37 15.41 10.55
N GLY A 74 -7.60 15.22 11.62
CA GLY A 74 -6.88 14.00 11.92
C GLY A 74 -6.36 14.05 13.35
N ILE A 75 -6.34 12.90 14.02
CA ILE A 75 -5.76 12.79 15.36
C ILE A 75 -4.24 12.83 15.18
N ALA A 76 -3.58 13.86 15.71
CA ALA A 76 -2.12 13.91 15.75
C ALA A 76 -1.60 12.73 16.58
N LEU A 77 -0.80 11.86 15.95
CA LEU A 77 -0.17 10.74 16.64
C LEU A 77 1.10 11.23 17.33
N THR A 78 1.22 10.92 18.61
CA THR A 78 2.45 11.10 19.37
C THR A 78 3.56 10.17 18.87
N GLY A 79 4.82 10.49 19.18
CA GLY A 79 5.95 9.61 18.85
C GLY A 79 5.78 8.18 19.39
N ASP A 80 5.24 8.04 20.60
CA ASP A 80 4.98 6.75 21.21
C ASP A 80 3.88 5.97 20.46
N GLN A 81 2.80 6.65 20.02
CA GLN A 81 1.76 6.04 19.21
C GLN A 81 2.29 5.60 17.84
N LEU A 82 3.16 6.40 17.22
CA LEU A 82 3.81 6.02 15.96
C LEU A 82 4.68 4.78 16.13
N LEU A 83 5.48 4.70 17.20
CA LEU A 83 6.29 3.52 17.51
C LEU A 83 5.43 2.28 17.79
N GLU A 84 4.35 2.45 18.53
CA GLU A 84 3.39 1.37 18.80
C GLU A 84 2.76 0.85 17.51
N TYR A 85 2.29 1.74 16.64
CA TYR A 85 1.70 1.35 15.36
C TYR A 85 2.71 0.70 14.41
N ALA A 86 3.95 1.19 14.38
CA ALA A 86 5.01 0.58 13.60
C ALA A 86 5.29 -0.85 14.09
N LYS A 87 5.40 -1.05 15.40
CA LYS A 87 5.56 -2.39 15.99
C LYS A 87 4.39 -3.32 15.66
N ASN A 88 3.16 -2.82 15.80
CA ASN A 88 1.96 -3.59 15.48
C ASN A 88 1.90 -3.98 13.99
N ALA A 89 2.33 -3.09 13.10
CA ALA A 89 2.43 -3.38 11.67
C ALA A 89 3.49 -4.45 11.38
N ASP A 90 4.66 -4.37 12.01
CA ASP A 90 5.74 -5.35 11.87
C ASP A 90 5.32 -6.74 12.35
N ASP A 91 4.72 -6.83 13.54
CA ASP A 91 4.27 -8.10 14.11
C ASP A 91 3.16 -8.71 13.24
N ARG A 92 2.22 -7.88 12.76
CA ARG A 92 1.18 -8.33 11.83
C ARG A 92 1.76 -8.81 10.50
N HIS A 93 2.77 -8.14 9.96
CA HIS A 93 3.42 -8.53 8.73
C HIS A 93 4.17 -9.88 8.87
N LYS A 94 4.79 -10.14 10.02
CA LYS A 94 5.39 -11.45 10.34
C LYS A 94 4.35 -12.55 10.40
N GLU A 95 3.21 -12.32 11.05
CA GLU A 95 2.09 -13.28 11.09
C GLU A 95 1.60 -13.64 9.69
N PHE A 96 1.38 -12.65 8.83
CA PHE A 96 0.94 -12.89 7.45
C PHE A 96 2.00 -13.57 6.60
N THR A 97 3.27 -13.24 6.79
CA THR A 97 4.38 -13.96 6.14
C THR A 97 4.37 -15.43 6.55
N GLN A 98 4.16 -15.72 7.84
CA GLN A 98 4.05 -17.10 8.34
C GLN A 98 2.84 -17.81 7.74
N LEU A 99 1.68 -17.15 7.69
CA LEU A 99 0.47 -17.70 7.08
C LEU A 99 0.69 -18.03 5.60
N ALA A 100 1.31 -17.12 4.85
CA ALA A 100 1.62 -17.29 3.44
C ALA A 100 2.52 -18.50 3.16
N ARG A 101 3.33 -18.98 4.12
CA ARG A 101 4.20 -20.17 3.94
C ARG A 101 3.44 -21.41 3.49
N GLY A 102 2.16 -21.53 3.84
CA GLY A 102 1.29 -22.63 3.40
C GLY A 102 0.98 -22.62 1.89
N MET A 103 1.39 -21.58 1.16
CA MET A 103 1.11 -21.43 -0.27
C MET A 103 1.78 -22.52 -1.12
N THR A 104 1.01 -23.10 -2.02
CA THR A 104 1.49 -24.10 -3.00
C THR A 104 1.99 -23.43 -4.30
N PRO A 105 2.80 -24.11 -5.13
CA PRO A 105 3.25 -23.57 -6.42
C PRO A 105 2.08 -23.19 -7.37
N LYS A 106 1.01 -23.98 -7.38
CA LYS A 106 -0.20 -23.66 -8.16
C LYS A 106 -0.86 -22.36 -7.69
N GLN A 107 -0.91 -22.16 -6.37
CA GLN A 107 -1.41 -20.92 -5.78
C GLN A 107 -0.50 -19.74 -6.09
N ALA A 108 0.82 -19.91 -6.03
CA ALA A 108 1.81 -18.90 -6.41
C ALA A 108 1.63 -18.44 -7.86
N ALA A 109 1.41 -19.36 -8.80
CA ALA A 109 1.13 -19.01 -10.20
C ALA A 109 -0.14 -18.17 -10.35
N VAL A 110 -1.19 -18.46 -9.56
CA VAL A 110 -2.42 -17.64 -9.55
C VAL A 110 -2.14 -16.25 -8.96
N VAL A 111 -1.39 -16.15 -7.87
CA VAL A 111 -0.97 -14.87 -7.27
C VAL A 111 -0.20 -14.03 -8.28
N ARG A 112 0.79 -14.62 -8.96
CA ARG A 112 1.54 -13.94 -10.01
C ARG A 112 0.63 -13.46 -11.13
N LYS A 113 -0.28 -14.31 -11.61
CA LYS A 113 -1.24 -13.91 -12.65
C LYS A 113 -2.09 -12.70 -12.26
N VAL A 114 -2.61 -12.67 -11.03
CA VAL A 114 -3.44 -11.52 -10.61
C VAL A 114 -2.61 -10.28 -10.30
N ARG A 115 -1.45 -10.43 -9.66
CA ARG A 115 -0.57 -9.30 -9.34
C ARG A 115 0.06 -8.72 -10.60
N VAL A 116 0.74 -9.55 -11.38
CA VAL A 116 1.57 -9.15 -12.51
C VAL A 116 0.78 -9.00 -13.81
N GLU A 117 -0.06 -9.96 -14.18
CA GLU A 117 -0.74 -9.90 -15.50
C GLU A 117 -2.04 -9.08 -15.45
N ARG A 118 -2.66 -8.93 -14.27
CA ARG A 118 -3.88 -8.14 -14.08
C ARG A 118 -3.66 -6.83 -13.35
N HIS A 119 -2.41 -6.48 -13.08
CA HIS A 119 -1.99 -5.21 -12.47
C HIS A 119 -2.72 -4.91 -11.15
N MET A 120 -2.95 -5.92 -10.31
CA MET A 120 -3.70 -5.74 -9.06
C MET A 120 -2.82 -5.17 -7.95
N THR A 121 -3.35 -4.18 -7.23
CA THR A 121 -2.74 -3.66 -5.99
C THR A 121 -2.62 -4.76 -4.93
N TRP A 122 -1.78 -4.59 -3.92
CA TRP A 122 -1.67 -5.58 -2.84
C TRP A 122 -3.01 -5.78 -2.11
N ARG A 123 -3.80 -4.72 -1.93
CA ARG A 123 -5.16 -4.83 -1.36
C ARG A 123 -6.10 -5.64 -2.26
N ALA A 124 -6.06 -5.41 -3.57
CA ALA A 124 -6.84 -6.17 -4.54
C ALA A 124 -6.45 -7.65 -4.59
N VAL A 125 -5.14 -7.95 -4.49
CA VAL A 125 -4.60 -9.30 -4.32
C VAL A 125 -5.19 -9.95 -3.07
N ALA A 126 -5.03 -9.33 -1.89
CA ALA A 126 -5.54 -9.86 -0.63
C ALA A 126 -7.05 -10.14 -0.71
N ARG A 127 -7.84 -9.18 -1.19
CA ARG A 127 -9.30 -9.34 -1.33
C ARG A 127 -9.67 -10.49 -2.25
N THR A 128 -8.97 -10.64 -3.37
CA THR A 128 -9.21 -11.72 -4.32
C THR A 128 -9.00 -13.08 -3.67
N PHE A 129 -7.90 -13.26 -2.93
CA PHE A 129 -7.60 -14.54 -2.28
C PHE A 129 -8.47 -14.81 -1.06
N HIS A 130 -8.91 -13.76 -0.35
CA HIS A 130 -9.91 -13.90 0.70
C HIS A 130 -11.22 -14.50 0.13
N LYS A 131 -11.69 -14.00 -1.03
CA LYS A 131 -12.90 -14.50 -1.70
C LYS A 131 -12.75 -15.93 -2.23
N LEU A 132 -11.56 -16.31 -2.70
CA LEU A 132 -11.29 -17.68 -3.15
C LEU A 132 -11.28 -18.71 -2.00
N GLY A 133 -11.16 -18.24 -0.75
CA GLY A 133 -11.40 -19.06 0.43
C GLY A 133 -10.42 -20.22 0.63
N TRP A 134 -9.17 -20.07 0.17
CA TRP A 134 -8.12 -21.08 0.28
C TRP A 134 -7.88 -21.52 1.72
N ARG A 135 -8.26 -22.76 2.06
CA ARG A 135 -8.27 -23.27 3.44
C ARG A 135 -6.93 -23.13 4.15
N ASN A 136 -5.83 -23.36 3.43
CA ASN A 136 -4.46 -23.30 3.95
C ASN A 136 -3.96 -21.88 4.24
N LEU A 137 -4.63 -20.84 3.75
CA LEU A 137 -4.21 -19.45 3.94
C LEU A 137 -5.25 -18.64 4.73
N ARG A 138 -6.30 -19.24 5.30
CA ARG A 138 -7.35 -18.52 6.04
C ARG A 138 -6.83 -17.91 7.35
N GLY A 139 -7.52 -16.87 7.82
CA GLY A 139 -7.31 -16.33 9.17
C GLY A 139 -6.78 -14.90 9.22
N TRP A 140 -7.03 -14.10 8.18
CA TRP A 140 -6.72 -12.68 8.21
C TRP A 140 -7.97 -11.82 8.04
N ASP A 141 -7.90 -10.62 8.61
CA ASP A 141 -8.89 -9.55 8.48
C ASP A 141 -8.12 -8.21 8.46
N PRO A 142 -8.63 -7.15 7.81
CA PRO A 142 -9.74 -7.15 6.85
C PRO A 142 -9.43 -7.98 5.58
N PRO A 143 -10.44 -8.37 4.78
CA PRO A 143 -10.23 -9.11 3.54
C PRO A 143 -9.25 -8.45 2.56
N SER A 144 -9.16 -7.12 2.57
CA SER A 144 -8.28 -6.29 1.74
C SER A 144 -7.01 -5.81 2.46
N ASN A 145 -6.54 -6.56 3.46
CA ASN A 145 -5.36 -6.16 4.23
C ASN A 145 -4.11 -6.07 3.33
N GLN A 146 -3.51 -4.87 3.27
CA GLN A 146 -2.35 -4.59 2.42
C GLN A 146 -1.14 -5.44 2.77
N LEU A 147 -0.84 -5.61 4.07
CA LEU A 147 0.29 -6.41 4.53
C LEU A 147 0.14 -7.89 4.15
N MET A 148 -1.10 -8.41 4.16
CA MET A 148 -1.37 -9.75 3.67
C MET A 148 -1.14 -9.85 2.16
N GLY A 149 -1.56 -8.84 1.39
CA GLY A 149 -1.31 -8.75 -0.04
C GLY A 149 0.19 -8.78 -0.39
N MET A 150 0.99 -8.02 0.36
CA MET A 150 2.45 -8.02 0.27
C MET A 150 3.03 -9.39 0.59
N ALA A 151 2.61 -10.02 1.69
CA ALA A 151 3.08 -11.35 2.10
C ALA A 151 2.77 -12.42 1.04
N LEU A 152 1.57 -12.39 0.44
CA LEU A 152 1.18 -13.29 -0.64
C LEU A 152 2.05 -13.09 -1.88
N ALA A 153 2.25 -11.84 -2.32
CA ALA A 153 3.06 -11.53 -3.49
C ALA A 153 4.53 -11.92 -3.28
N LYS A 154 5.10 -11.60 -2.11
CA LYS A 154 6.46 -12.01 -1.74
C LYS A 154 6.63 -13.51 -1.79
N ARG A 155 5.72 -14.26 -1.16
CA ARG A 155 5.81 -15.72 -1.14
C ARG A 155 5.63 -16.34 -2.52
N ALA A 156 4.77 -15.77 -3.35
CA ALA A 156 4.58 -16.23 -4.72
C ALA A 156 5.85 -16.03 -5.56
N ALA A 157 6.49 -14.87 -5.46
CA ALA A 157 7.76 -14.59 -6.13
C ALA A 157 8.85 -15.60 -5.70
N GLU A 158 9.00 -15.84 -4.39
CA GLU A 158 9.94 -16.84 -3.85
C GLU A 158 9.72 -18.25 -4.43
N LEU A 159 8.46 -18.71 -4.48
CA LEU A 159 8.12 -20.03 -5.01
C LEU A 159 8.35 -20.16 -6.53
N LEU A 160 8.40 -19.04 -7.24
CA LEU A 160 8.62 -18.97 -8.68
C LEU A 160 10.08 -18.62 -9.04
N GLY A 161 10.95 -18.42 -8.05
CA GLY A 161 12.34 -18.03 -8.25
C GLY A 161 12.51 -16.59 -8.75
N GLU A 162 11.52 -15.72 -8.49
CA GLU A 162 11.52 -14.31 -8.88
C GLU A 162 11.79 -13.39 -7.67
N SER A 163 12.22 -12.16 -7.92
CA SER A 163 12.39 -11.15 -6.87
C SER A 163 11.11 -10.32 -6.70
N TYR A 164 10.60 -10.26 -5.49
CA TYR A 164 9.44 -9.42 -5.14
C TYR A 164 9.73 -7.92 -5.20
N LEU A 165 10.98 -7.51 -5.02
CA LEU A 165 11.39 -6.10 -4.98
C LEU A 165 11.67 -5.51 -6.36
N GLU A 166 11.66 -6.34 -7.39
CA GLU A 166 12.02 -5.97 -8.75
C GLU A 166 10.83 -6.13 -9.69
N PRO A 167 10.87 -5.49 -10.87
CA PRO A 167 9.91 -5.74 -11.92
C PRO A 167 9.82 -7.24 -12.26
N PRO A 168 8.61 -7.79 -12.47
CA PRO A 168 7.34 -7.07 -12.61
C PRO A 168 6.49 -6.99 -11.32
N TRP A 169 7.08 -7.22 -10.14
CA TRP A 169 6.34 -7.27 -8.87
C TRP A 169 6.17 -5.91 -8.21
N ASN A 170 7.24 -5.11 -8.19
CA ASN A 170 7.37 -3.75 -7.64
C ASN A 170 8.33 -2.89 -8.46
#